data_AF-A0A6P9BPD3-F1
#
_entry.id   AF-A0A6P9BPD3-F1
#
_cell.length_a   1.000
_cell.length_b   1.000
_cell.length_c   1.000
_cell.angle_alpha   90.00
_cell.angle_beta   90.00
_cell.angle_gamma   90.00
#
_symmetry.space_group_name_H-M   'P 1'
#
loop_
_entity.id
_entity.type
_entity.pdbx_description
1 polymer ?
#
loop_
_entity_poly.entity_id
_entity_poly.type
_entity_poly.pdbx_seq_one_letter_code
_entity_poly.pdbx_strand_id
1 'polypeptide(L)'
;MANCRGSRNAYYFFVLEKLPELKQQGLAVTSVANAIPYCSDAWALLNEEQKEKYAEMARQWKTTKSEVAEKPRREVPVPFPTQSQDMIPVTNLTSPFKYEQDVLETSFYFLNIFSHGMLPPHCNKRFLPCEIGCIKYSLKDGIIAEFHHFINPGEVPRGFRFHCQAAGDATHKIPISGFDIATASYSVVLHDLYEFIKPQRGNWPSVHCKSDDHFRVNWCLKYMAKETGSVNHLQLLNVEDLVVELYYKKLQKEPSKTWVCNILDASMWDYSGNTRCQWHEKNDIVFCALATCKKIAYCISNSLANMYEIQLTASHLPLTEKNCKSITNPKMIVLDAGRFQKGKVESTGNDSYFRSLNKDHDATPCSVICE
;
A
#
# COMPACT_ATOMS: atom_id res chain seq x y z
N MET A 1 -11.17 23.58 -19.77
CA MET A 1 -10.35 23.51 -18.53
C MET A 1 -10.89 22.39 -17.64
N ALA A 2 -10.13 21.31 -17.43
CA ALA A 2 -10.57 20.17 -16.62
C ALA A 2 -10.40 20.46 -15.13
N ASN A 3 -11.45 21.00 -14.50
CA ASN A 3 -11.44 21.38 -13.08
C ASN A 3 -11.75 20.14 -12.22
N CYS A 4 -10.75 19.30 -11.96
CA CYS A 4 -10.87 18.05 -11.21
C CYS A 4 -11.04 18.30 -9.70
N ARG A 5 -12.14 18.96 -9.31
CA ARG A 5 -12.50 19.21 -7.90
C ARG A 5 -13.28 18.01 -7.36
N GLY A 6 -12.92 17.54 -6.17
CA GLY A 6 -13.55 16.39 -5.49
C GLY A 6 -15.00 16.58 -5.01
N SER A 7 -15.75 17.51 -5.61
CA SER A 7 -17.18 17.71 -5.35
C SER A 7 -18.01 17.11 -6.49
N ARG A 8 -19.05 16.33 -6.14
CA ARG A 8 -19.99 15.74 -7.11
C ARG A 8 -20.83 16.86 -7.75
N ASN A 9 -20.32 17.42 -8.84
CA ASN A 9 -20.91 18.53 -9.59
C ASN A 9 -21.72 17.99 -10.79
N ALA A 10 -22.39 18.85 -11.55
CA ALA A 10 -23.18 18.46 -12.73
C ALA A 10 -22.45 17.47 -13.67
N TYR A 11 -21.19 17.78 -14.02
CA TYR A 11 -20.35 16.93 -14.85
C TYR A 11 -20.16 15.50 -14.28
N TYR A 12 -20.09 15.33 -12.95
CA TYR A 12 -19.97 14.01 -12.32
C TYR A 12 -21.20 13.14 -12.61
N PHE A 13 -22.40 13.72 -12.54
CA PHE A 13 -23.65 12.99 -12.82
C PHE A 13 -23.80 12.66 -14.30
N PHE A 14 -23.35 13.53 -15.21
CA PHE A 14 -23.30 13.25 -16.64
C PHE A 14 -22.37 12.07 -16.96
N VAL A 15 -21.14 12.08 -16.44
CA VAL A 15 -20.19 10.97 -16.65
C VAL A 15 -20.72 9.66 -16.03
N LEU A 16 -21.47 9.74 -14.93
CA LEU A 16 -22.11 8.59 -14.30
C LEU A 16 -23.26 8.01 -15.15
N GLU A 17 -24.10 8.85 -15.77
CA GLU A 17 -25.15 8.44 -16.72
C GLU A 17 -24.56 7.81 -18.00
N LYS A 18 -23.40 8.31 -18.47
CA LYS A 18 -22.71 7.80 -19.67
C LYS A 18 -21.76 6.61 -19.47
N LEU A 19 -21.46 6.26 -18.22
CA LEU A 19 -20.60 5.12 -17.87
C LEU A 19 -21.09 3.76 -18.42
N PRO A 20 -22.39 3.38 -18.39
CA PRO A 20 -22.87 2.15 -19.01
C PRO A 20 -22.77 2.15 -20.54
N GLU A 21 -23.02 3.29 -21.21
CA GLU A 21 -22.91 3.39 -22.68
C GLU A 21 -21.47 3.15 -23.14
N LEU A 22 -20.49 3.76 -22.47
CA LEU A 22 -19.06 3.56 -22.76
C LEU A 22 -18.61 2.11 -22.54
N LYS A 23 -19.18 1.41 -21.55
CA LYS A 23 -18.93 -0.04 -21.35
C LYS A 23 -19.50 -0.89 -22.48
N GLN A 24 -20.68 -0.55 -23.00
CA GLN A 24 -21.28 -1.24 -24.15
C GLN A 24 -20.48 -1.00 -25.45
N GLN A 25 -19.80 0.14 -25.57
CA GLN A 25 -18.84 0.42 -26.64
C GLN A 25 -17.49 -0.31 -26.48
N GLY A 26 -17.34 -1.20 -25.49
CA GLY A 26 -16.13 -2.01 -25.28
C GLY A 26 -14.97 -1.28 -24.61
N LEU A 27 -15.17 -0.05 -24.12
CA LEU A 27 -14.12 0.71 -23.44
C LEU A 27 -13.96 0.22 -21.99
N ALA A 28 -12.70 0.10 -21.55
CA ALA A 28 -12.33 -0.40 -20.22
C ALA A 28 -12.54 0.64 -19.08
N VAL A 29 -13.70 1.31 -19.06
CA VAL A 29 -14.03 2.34 -18.08
C VAL A 29 -14.64 1.73 -16.80
N THR A 30 -13.77 1.42 -15.84
CA THR A 30 -14.16 0.84 -14.55
C THR A 30 -14.73 1.85 -13.54
N SER A 31 -14.39 3.13 -13.68
CA SER A 31 -14.77 4.20 -12.75
C SER A 31 -15.10 5.51 -13.47
N VAL A 32 -15.79 6.43 -12.77
CA VAL A 32 -16.08 7.78 -13.29
C VAL A 32 -14.79 8.52 -13.67
N ALA A 33 -13.71 8.37 -12.89
CA ALA A 33 -12.42 8.99 -13.19
C ALA A 33 -11.84 8.52 -14.54
N ASN A 34 -11.98 7.22 -14.84
CA ASN A 34 -11.51 6.63 -16.10
C ASN A 34 -12.40 7.00 -17.30
N ALA A 35 -13.64 7.46 -17.06
CA ALA A 35 -14.58 7.89 -18.10
C ALA A 35 -14.49 9.39 -18.46
N ILE A 36 -13.92 10.24 -17.60
CA ILE A 36 -13.70 11.68 -17.84
C ILE A 36 -13.08 12.00 -19.22
N PRO A 37 -11.99 11.36 -19.69
CA PRO A 37 -11.39 11.71 -20.99
C PRO A 37 -12.34 11.46 -22.16
N TYR A 38 -13.19 10.42 -22.09
CA TYR A 38 -14.15 10.08 -23.15
C TYR A 38 -15.42 10.93 -23.11
N CYS A 39 -15.78 11.48 -21.96
CA CYS A 39 -16.98 12.31 -21.78
C CYS A 39 -16.71 13.83 -21.89
N SER A 40 -15.47 14.27 -22.05
CA SER A 40 -15.13 15.70 -22.04
C SER A 40 -15.71 16.46 -23.24
N ASP A 41 -15.56 15.92 -24.45
CA ASP A 41 -16.07 16.56 -25.68
C ASP A 41 -17.61 16.47 -25.76
N ALA A 42 -18.17 15.31 -25.39
CA ALA A 42 -19.63 15.12 -25.31
C ALA A 42 -20.30 16.09 -24.31
N TRP A 43 -19.64 16.45 -23.21
CA TRP A 43 -20.13 17.46 -22.27
C TRP A 43 -20.03 18.89 -22.82
N ALA A 44 -18.98 19.19 -23.60
CA ALA A 44 -18.83 20.50 -24.23
C ALA A 44 -20.02 20.79 -25.16
N LEU A 45 -20.44 19.78 -25.94
CA LEU A 45 -21.53 19.82 -26.92
C LEU A 45 -22.96 19.93 -26.35
N LEU A 46 -23.18 19.75 -25.04
CA LEU A 46 -24.51 19.89 -24.44
C LEU A 46 -24.96 21.36 -24.36
N ASN A 47 -26.24 21.60 -24.61
CA ASN A 47 -26.87 22.92 -24.40
C ASN A 47 -27.02 23.24 -22.90
N GLU A 48 -27.25 24.51 -22.55
CA GLU A 48 -27.36 24.94 -21.15
C GLU A 48 -28.52 24.26 -20.41
N GLU A 49 -29.67 24.09 -21.05
CA GLU A 49 -30.83 23.35 -20.51
C GLU A 49 -30.48 21.90 -20.15
N GLN A 50 -29.71 21.22 -21.01
CA GLN A 50 -29.23 19.86 -20.75
C GLN A 50 -28.21 19.84 -19.61
N LYS A 51 -27.35 20.85 -19.50
CA LYS A 51 -26.39 21.01 -18.39
C LYS A 51 -27.10 21.32 -17.06
N GLU A 52 -28.22 22.06 -17.07
CA GLU A 52 -29.01 22.37 -15.87
C GLU A 52 -29.72 21.12 -15.33
N LYS A 53 -30.20 20.18 -16.15
CA LYS A 53 -30.66 18.83 -15.70
C LYS A 53 -29.63 18.17 -14.77
N TYR A 54 -28.35 18.19 -15.15
CA TYR A 54 -27.26 17.63 -14.35
C TYR A 54 -26.91 18.49 -13.13
N ALA A 55 -27.04 19.81 -13.23
CA ALA A 55 -26.87 20.71 -12.10
C ALA A 55 -27.96 20.50 -11.04
N GLU A 56 -29.21 20.27 -11.45
CA GLU A 56 -30.33 19.97 -10.57
C GLU A 56 -30.13 18.64 -9.85
N MET A 57 -29.75 17.56 -10.55
CA MET A 57 -29.40 16.29 -9.90
C MET A 57 -28.26 16.47 -8.86
N ALA A 58 -27.28 17.32 -9.15
CA ALA A 58 -26.21 17.65 -8.21
C ALA A 58 -26.65 18.54 -7.03
N ARG A 59 -27.74 19.32 -7.16
CA ARG A 59 -28.39 20.06 -6.07
C ARG A 59 -29.23 19.10 -5.21
N GLN A 60 -30.13 18.33 -5.82
CA GLN A 60 -30.98 17.34 -5.14
C GLN A 60 -30.14 16.36 -4.30
N TRP A 61 -29.05 15.82 -4.85
CA TRP A 61 -28.15 14.92 -4.10
C TRP A 61 -27.52 15.57 -2.85
N LYS A 62 -27.27 16.89 -2.88
CA LYS A 62 -26.79 17.62 -1.69
C LYS A 62 -27.89 17.82 -0.67
N THR A 63 -29.11 18.16 -1.11
CA THR A 63 -30.28 18.32 -0.23
C THR A 63 -30.62 17.01 0.50
N THR A 64 -30.75 15.90 -0.23
CA THR A 64 -31.04 14.59 0.38
C THR A 64 -29.95 14.15 1.36
N LYS A 65 -28.67 14.49 1.12
CA LYS A 65 -27.59 14.18 2.06
C LYS A 65 -27.72 14.97 3.38
N SER A 66 -28.22 16.21 3.34
CA SER A 66 -28.54 16.98 4.54
C SER A 66 -29.78 16.44 5.26
N GLU A 67 -30.83 16.04 4.53
CA GLU A 67 -32.07 15.48 5.12
C GLU A 67 -31.86 14.12 5.78
N VAL A 68 -30.91 13.30 5.33
CA VAL A 68 -30.55 12.03 6.01
C VAL A 68 -29.73 12.26 7.28
N ALA A 69 -29.14 13.46 7.47
CA ALA A 69 -28.48 13.82 8.72
C ALA A 69 -29.47 14.29 9.81
N GLU A 70 -30.73 14.60 9.47
CA GLU A 70 -31.76 15.07 10.40
C GLU A 70 -33.06 14.25 10.29
N LYS A 71 -33.18 13.17 11.07
CA LYS A 71 -34.46 12.45 11.33
C LYS A 71 -34.56 11.96 12.79
N PRO A 72 -35.77 11.76 13.34
CA PRO A 72 -36.21 12.66 14.41
C PRO A 72 -36.53 11.98 15.74
N ARG A 73 -36.72 12.82 16.78
CA ARG A 73 -37.31 12.46 18.08
C ARG A 73 -38.58 11.61 17.90
N ARG A 74 -38.71 10.55 18.70
CA ARG A 74 -39.99 9.88 19.00
C ARG A 74 -40.19 9.76 20.51
N GLU A 75 -41.45 9.66 20.89
CA GLU A 75 -41.95 9.99 22.23
C GLU A 75 -41.93 8.82 23.22
N VAL A 76 -42.21 9.16 24.48
CA VAL A 76 -41.96 8.37 25.69
C VAL A 76 -43.18 7.52 26.07
N PRO A 77 -42.99 6.31 26.63
CA PRO A 77 -43.81 5.82 27.75
C PRO A 77 -43.01 5.60 29.04
N VAL A 78 -43.68 5.77 30.20
CA VAL A 78 -43.16 5.77 31.58
C VAL A 78 -44.08 4.88 32.45
N PRO A 79 -43.71 4.31 33.62
CA PRO A 79 -42.42 3.77 34.13
C PRO A 79 -42.52 2.29 34.60
N PHE A 80 -41.42 1.73 35.14
CA PHE A 80 -41.27 0.92 36.39
C PHE A 80 -40.10 -0.09 36.27
N PRO A 81 -39.40 -0.48 37.36
CA PRO A 81 -38.61 0.39 38.23
C PRO A 81 -37.12 -0.02 38.35
N THR A 82 -36.29 1.01 38.59
CA THR A 82 -35.07 1.02 39.41
C THR A 82 -34.32 -0.29 39.70
N GLN A 83 -33.15 -0.47 39.08
CA GLN A 83 -31.99 -1.00 39.78
C GLN A 83 -30.81 -0.04 39.61
N SER A 84 -30.19 0.29 40.74
CA SER A 84 -29.03 1.16 40.88
C SER A 84 -27.76 0.50 40.35
N GLN A 85 -26.96 1.24 39.58
CA GLN A 85 -25.53 0.96 39.40
C GLN A 85 -24.74 2.24 39.65
N ASP A 86 -23.58 2.05 40.29
CA ASP A 86 -22.88 3.10 41.02
C ASP A 86 -22.17 4.13 40.13
N MET A 87 -22.16 5.38 40.60
CA MET A 87 -21.29 6.41 40.06
C MET A 87 -19.84 6.14 40.49
N ILE A 88 -19.01 5.66 39.56
CA ILE A 88 -17.56 5.71 39.71
C ILE A 88 -17.12 7.19 39.58
N PRO A 89 -16.35 7.76 40.52
CA PRO A 89 -15.95 9.16 40.45
C PRO A 89 -14.99 9.40 39.28
N VAL A 90 -15.31 10.39 38.44
CA VAL A 90 -14.36 10.92 37.44
C VAL A 90 -13.30 11.75 38.18
N THR A 91 -12.26 11.07 38.64
CA THR A 91 -11.04 11.69 39.17
C THR A 91 -9.82 11.17 38.41
N ASN A 92 -9.40 11.93 37.40
CA ASN A 92 -8.01 12.33 37.19
C ASN A 92 -7.92 13.26 35.97
N LEU A 93 -7.88 14.57 36.23
CA LEU A 93 -7.35 15.56 35.30
C LEU A 93 -5.82 15.41 35.25
N THR A 94 -5.33 14.36 34.57
CA THR A 94 -3.92 14.29 34.18
C THR A 94 -3.66 15.46 33.21
N SER A 95 -2.69 16.31 33.54
CA SER A 95 -2.42 17.51 32.74
C SER A 95 -2.07 17.14 31.29
N PRO A 96 -2.48 17.96 30.29
CA PRO A 96 -2.16 17.69 28.88
C PRO A 96 -0.65 17.49 28.66
N PHE A 97 0.17 18.26 29.37
CA PHE A 97 1.64 18.12 29.40
C PHE A 97 2.13 16.71 29.74
N LYS A 98 1.49 15.99 30.68
CA LYS A 98 1.93 14.65 31.06
C LYS A 98 1.57 13.61 29.99
N TYR A 99 0.47 13.81 29.26
CA TYR A 99 0.11 12.97 28.12
C TYR A 99 0.97 13.23 26.89
N GLU A 100 1.35 14.49 26.62
CA GLU A 100 2.25 14.79 25.50
C GLU A 100 3.64 14.18 25.70
N GLN A 101 4.21 14.26 26.92
CA GLN A 101 5.49 13.64 27.24
C GLN A 101 5.45 12.10 27.04
N ASP A 102 4.35 11.46 27.45
CA ASP A 102 4.14 10.01 27.30
C ASP A 102 4.10 9.60 25.81
N VAL A 103 3.42 10.37 24.96
CA VAL A 103 3.37 10.14 23.50
C VAL A 103 4.73 10.34 22.84
N LEU A 104 5.54 11.30 23.30
CA LEU A 104 6.90 11.54 22.79
C LEU A 104 7.86 10.38 23.08
N GLU A 105 7.75 9.80 24.29
CA GLU A 105 8.63 8.73 24.79
C GLU A 105 8.12 7.32 24.46
N THR A 106 6.87 7.19 24.00
CA THR A 106 6.29 5.91 23.53
C THR A 106 7.13 5.33 22.38
N SER A 107 7.51 4.06 22.53
CA SER A 107 8.17 3.29 21.47
C SER A 107 7.16 2.58 20.58
N PHE A 108 7.21 2.87 19.29
CA PHE A 108 6.46 2.21 18.23
C PHE A 108 7.37 1.26 17.45
N TYR A 109 6.79 0.18 16.92
CA TYR A 109 7.49 -0.78 16.06
C TYR A 109 6.89 -0.75 14.66
N PHE A 110 7.71 -0.53 13.64
CA PHE A 110 7.29 -0.61 12.24
C PHE A 110 7.88 -1.85 11.58
N LEU A 111 7.07 -2.63 10.87
CA LEU A 111 7.44 -3.92 10.29
C LEU A 111 6.98 -4.03 8.83
N ASN A 112 7.83 -4.56 7.96
CA ASN A 112 7.44 -5.01 6.63
C ASN A 112 8.11 -6.37 6.31
N ILE A 113 7.44 -7.15 5.46
CA ILE A 113 7.92 -8.42 4.92
C ILE A 113 7.71 -8.38 3.40
N PHE A 114 8.75 -8.59 2.61
CA PHE A 114 8.62 -8.86 1.18
C PHE A 114 8.49 -10.37 0.92
N SER A 115 7.86 -10.70 -0.20
CA SER A 115 7.75 -12.07 -0.71
C SER A 115 7.98 -12.11 -2.20
N HIS A 116 8.37 -13.27 -2.75
CA HIS A 116 8.46 -13.51 -4.20
C HIS A 116 7.06 -13.58 -4.85
N GLY A 117 6.28 -12.52 -4.75
CA GLY A 117 4.91 -12.43 -5.23
C GLY A 117 3.85 -13.08 -4.34
N MET A 118 2.62 -13.11 -4.88
CA MET A 118 1.41 -13.65 -4.27
C MET A 118 0.88 -14.80 -5.13
N LEU A 119 0.75 -15.98 -4.54
CA LEU A 119 0.31 -17.21 -5.21
C LEU A 119 -1.23 -17.37 -5.14
N PRO A 120 -1.88 -18.22 -5.96
CA PRO A 120 -3.34 -18.37 -5.95
C PRO A 120 -3.91 -18.78 -4.58
N PRO A 121 -5.18 -18.46 -4.25
CA PRO A 121 -5.75 -18.70 -2.92
C PRO A 121 -5.74 -20.16 -2.45
N HIS A 122 -5.77 -21.09 -3.39
CA HIS A 122 -5.74 -22.54 -3.14
C HIS A 122 -4.33 -23.10 -2.90
N CYS A 123 -3.28 -22.28 -3.01
CA CYS A 123 -1.92 -22.69 -2.70
C CYS A 123 -1.65 -22.60 -1.20
N ASN A 124 -1.19 -23.69 -0.58
CA ASN A 124 -0.82 -23.72 0.84
C ASN A 124 0.24 -22.66 1.21
N LYS A 125 1.12 -22.32 0.26
CA LYS A 125 2.04 -21.18 0.35
C LYS A 125 1.45 -20.00 -0.42
N ARG A 126 0.63 -19.16 0.23
CA ARG A 126 0.02 -17.96 -0.41
C ARG A 126 1.07 -16.88 -0.70
N PHE A 127 2.08 -16.77 0.16
CA PHE A 127 3.25 -15.92 -0.02
C PHE A 127 4.52 -16.74 0.27
N LEU A 128 5.65 -16.34 -0.34
CA LEU A 128 6.97 -16.90 -0.10
C LEU A 128 7.88 -15.81 0.48
N PRO A 129 7.95 -15.64 1.81
CA PRO A 129 8.70 -14.55 2.43
C PRO A 129 10.19 -14.65 2.11
N CYS A 130 10.79 -13.53 1.72
CA CYS A 130 12.18 -13.45 1.26
C CYS A 130 13.02 -12.39 2.00
N GLU A 131 12.36 -11.40 2.62
CA GLU A 131 13.01 -10.35 3.40
C GLU A 131 12.06 -9.84 4.48
N ILE A 132 12.60 -9.53 5.66
CA ILE A 132 11.90 -8.85 6.75
C ILE A 132 12.73 -7.68 7.25
N GLY A 133 12.06 -6.58 7.55
CA GLY A 133 12.64 -5.40 8.18
C GLY A 133 11.74 -4.94 9.30
N CYS A 134 12.31 -4.63 10.46
CA CYS A 134 11.63 -3.98 11.57
C CYS A 134 12.48 -2.83 12.10
N ILE A 135 11.86 -1.76 12.59
CA ILE A 135 12.54 -0.73 13.35
C ILE A 135 11.77 -0.42 14.63
N LYS A 136 12.51 0.04 15.63
CA LYS A 136 11.97 0.67 16.84
C LYS A 136 12.11 2.18 16.72
N TYR A 137 11.03 2.90 16.97
CA TYR A 137 10.93 4.34 16.75
C TYR A 137 10.27 5.04 17.94
N SER A 138 10.74 6.23 18.33
CA SER A 138 9.97 7.17 19.17
C SER A 138 9.88 8.51 18.45
N LEU A 139 8.89 9.33 18.82
CA LEU A 139 8.81 10.71 18.31
C LEU A 139 9.95 11.59 18.85
N LYS A 140 10.49 11.27 20.03
CA LYS A 140 11.56 12.04 20.67
C LYS A 140 12.97 11.77 20.10
N ASP A 141 13.26 10.51 19.81
CA ASP A 141 14.62 10.03 19.49
C ASP A 141 14.75 9.62 18.01
N GLY A 142 13.63 9.46 17.30
CA GLY A 142 13.58 8.97 15.94
C GLY A 142 13.75 7.45 15.89
N ILE A 143 14.50 6.95 14.91
CA ILE A 143 14.88 5.53 14.82
C ILE A 143 15.87 5.19 15.94
N ILE A 144 15.45 4.33 16.86
CA ILE A 144 16.22 3.87 18.03
C ILE A 144 17.03 2.62 17.71
N ALA A 145 16.43 1.68 16.97
CA ALA A 145 17.05 0.40 16.64
C ALA A 145 16.47 -0.18 15.34
N GLU A 146 17.24 -1.05 14.69
CA GLU A 146 16.92 -1.66 13.40
C GLU A 146 17.10 -3.18 13.47
N PHE A 147 16.24 -3.91 12.78
CA PHE A 147 16.27 -5.36 12.60
C PHE A 147 16.02 -5.67 11.13
N HIS A 148 16.84 -6.56 10.55
CA HIS A 148 16.74 -6.93 9.13
C HIS A 148 17.27 -8.33 8.90
N HIS A 149 16.52 -9.15 8.18
CA HIS A 149 16.99 -10.45 7.69
C HIS A 149 16.50 -10.72 6.28
N PHE A 150 17.35 -11.40 5.50
CA PHE A 150 16.90 -12.17 4.35
C PHE A 150 16.41 -13.54 4.82
N ILE A 151 15.26 -13.96 4.30
CA ILE A 151 14.55 -15.17 4.71
C ILE A 151 14.72 -16.22 3.61
N ASN A 152 15.05 -17.45 3.96
CA ASN A 152 14.97 -18.57 3.03
C ASN A 152 13.48 -18.88 2.72
N PRO A 153 12.98 -18.68 1.48
CA PRO A 153 11.58 -18.94 1.14
C PRO A 153 11.22 -20.44 1.07
N GLY A 154 12.23 -21.32 1.15
CA GLY A 154 12.09 -22.76 0.92
C GLY A 154 11.68 -23.09 -0.51
N GLU A 155 11.16 -24.31 -0.72
CA GLU A 155 10.77 -24.75 -2.06
C GLU A 155 9.60 -23.94 -2.63
N VAL A 156 9.80 -23.41 -3.85
CA VAL A 156 8.74 -22.77 -4.64
C VAL A 156 7.76 -23.83 -5.15
N PRO A 157 6.44 -23.65 -4.98
CA PRO A 157 5.43 -24.57 -5.49
C PRO A 157 5.57 -24.83 -7.01
N ARG A 158 5.42 -26.10 -7.41
CA ARG A 158 5.57 -26.54 -8.81
C ARG A 158 4.65 -25.74 -9.73
N GLY A 159 5.17 -25.32 -10.89
CA GLY A 159 4.47 -24.47 -11.86
C GLY A 159 4.56 -22.96 -11.59
N PHE A 160 4.93 -22.52 -10.38
CA PHE A 160 4.89 -21.09 -10.02
C PHE A 160 6.24 -20.36 -10.03
N ARG A 161 7.33 -21.04 -10.42
CA ARG A 161 8.69 -20.46 -10.43
C ARG A 161 8.78 -19.16 -11.23
N PHE A 162 8.28 -19.14 -12.46
CA PHE A 162 8.28 -17.94 -13.32
C PHE A 162 7.45 -16.80 -12.71
N HIS A 163 6.26 -17.09 -12.19
CA HIS A 163 5.40 -16.10 -11.53
C HIS A 163 6.08 -15.44 -10.33
N CYS A 164 6.71 -16.25 -9.48
CA CYS A 164 7.44 -15.76 -8.32
C CYS A 164 8.65 -14.91 -8.74
N GLN A 165 9.36 -15.34 -9.80
CA GLN A 165 10.54 -14.65 -10.30
C GLN A 165 10.17 -13.27 -10.87
N ALA A 166 9.18 -13.23 -11.78
CA ALA A 166 8.70 -11.97 -12.36
C ALA A 166 8.20 -10.97 -11.31
N ALA A 167 7.53 -11.46 -10.25
CA ALA A 167 7.11 -10.61 -9.13
C ALA A 167 8.28 -10.08 -8.29
N GLY A 168 9.31 -10.90 -8.07
CA GLY A 168 10.55 -10.48 -7.42
C GLY A 168 11.31 -9.44 -8.25
N ASP A 169 11.53 -9.72 -9.54
CA ASP A 169 12.25 -8.86 -10.48
C ASP A 169 11.58 -7.49 -10.67
N ALA A 170 10.25 -7.44 -10.58
CA ALA A 170 9.46 -6.20 -10.60
C ALA A 170 9.52 -5.40 -9.28
N THR A 171 10.03 -5.99 -8.19
CA THR A 171 10.06 -5.39 -6.85
C THR A 171 11.47 -5.47 -6.24
N HIS A 172 11.67 -6.36 -5.27
CA HIS A 172 12.86 -6.46 -4.42
C HIS A 172 14.08 -7.10 -5.11
N LYS A 173 13.91 -7.70 -6.30
CA LYS A 173 14.94 -8.37 -7.15
C LYS A 173 15.82 -9.41 -6.44
N ILE A 174 15.40 -9.89 -5.27
CA ILE A 174 16.09 -10.98 -4.56
C ILE A 174 15.92 -12.26 -5.38
N PRO A 175 17.01 -12.97 -5.77
CA PRO A 175 16.92 -14.20 -6.53
C PRO A 175 16.20 -15.30 -5.74
N ILE A 176 15.37 -16.10 -6.44
CA ILE A 176 14.65 -17.25 -5.86
C ILE A 176 15.57 -18.41 -5.48
N SER A 177 16.76 -18.48 -6.06
CA SER A 177 17.70 -19.58 -5.88
C SER A 177 19.12 -19.10 -6.15
N GLY A 178 20.12 -19.66 -5.47
CA GLY A 178 21.51 -19.18 -5.57
C GLY A 178 21.70 -17.83 -4.89
N PHE A 179 20.96 -17.57 -3.81
CA PHE A 179 21.08 -16.36 -3.01
C PHE A 179 21.62 -16.70 -1.62
N ASP A 180 22.93 -16.87 -1.54
CA ASP A 180 23.66 -17.39 -0.38
C ASP A 180 23.61 -16.49 0.87
N ILE A 181 22.94 -15.34 0.79
CA ILE A 181 22.68 -14.43 1.91
C ILE A 181 21.39 -14.82 2.67
N ALA A 182 20.41 -15.43 1.99
CA ALA A 182 19.15 -15.87 2.61
C ALA A 182 19.30 -17.24 3.29
N THR A 183 20.19 -17.34 4.29
CA THR A 183 20.45 -18.57 5.04
C THR A 183 19.52 -18.74 6.25
N ALA A 184 18.92 -17.67 6.75
CA ALA A 184 18.14 -17.69 7.98
C ALA A 184 16.81 -18.46 7.80
N SER A 185 16.59 -19.46 8.65
CA SER A 185 15.33 -20.19 8.74
C SER A 185 14.25 -19.36 9.44
N TYR A 186 12.98 -19.72 9.24
CA TYR A 186 11.86 -19.07 9.92
C TYR A 186 12.00 -19.07 11.45
N SER A 187 12.63 -20.10 12.04
CA SER A 187 12.83 -20.18 13.49
C SER A 187 13.82 -19.15 14.02
N VAL A 188 14.96 -18.97 13.34
CA VAL A 188 15.96 -17.94 13.69
C VAL A 188 15.35 -16.55 13.51
N VAL A 189 14.74 -16.30 12.36
CA VAL A 189 14.14 -14.98 12.05
C VAL A 189 13.05 -14.57 13.04
N LEU A 190 12.19 -15.50 13.46
CA LEU A 190 11.16 -15.20 14.46
C LEU A 190 11.73 -15.06 15.87
N HIS A 191 12.70 -15.89 16.25
CA HIS A 191 13.40 -15.75 17.53
C HIS A 191 14.03 -14.35 17.65
N ASP A 192 14.80 -13.96 16.64
CA ASP A 192 15.56 -12.71 16.64
C ASP A 192 14.62 -11.49 16.54
N LEU A 193 13.47 -11.61 15.86
CA LEU A 193 12.41 -10.59 15.87
C LEU A 193 11.77 -10.44 17.26
N TYR A 194 11.51 -11.54 17.96
CA TYR A 194 10.96 -11.50 19.32
C TYR A 194 11.98 -10.99 20.34
N GLU A 195 13.27 -11.33 20.17
CA GLU A 195 14.36 -10.72 20.93
C GLU A 195 14.54 -9.24 20.59
N PHE A 196 14.31 -8.79 19.35
CA PHE A 196 14.37 -7.37 19.02
C PHE A 196 13.27 -6.57 19.73
N ILE A 197 12.05 -7.12 19.79
CA ILE A 197 10.86 -6.45 20.34
C ILE A 197 10.85 -6.42 21.88
N LYS A 198 11.44 -7.42 22.56
CA LYS A 198 11.53 -7.60 24.03
C LYS A 198 10.21 -7.29 24.78
N PRO A 199 9.22 -8.20 24.79
CA PRO A 199 7.95 -7.99 25.50
C PRO A 199 8.17 -7.74 26.99
N GLN A 200 7.67 -6.62 27.51
CA GLN A 200 7.82 -6.29 28.93
C GLN A 200 6.82 -7.07 29.77
N ARG A 201 7.32 -7.96 30.65
CA ARG A 201 6.50 -8.78 31.58
C ARG A 201 5.39 -9.57 30.88
N GLY A 202 5.63 -10.00 29.63
CA GLY A 202 4.65 -10.73 28.81
C GLY A 202 3.63 -9.84 28.07
N ASN A 203 3.64 -8.52 28.27
CA ASN A 203 2.88 -7.61 27.43
C ASN A 203 3.63 -7.36 26.12
N TRP A 204 3.01 -7.70 25.00
CA TRP A 204 3.58 -7.53 23.67
C TRP A 204 3.20 -6.15 23.12
N PRO A 205 4.17 -5.32 22.67
CA PRO A 205 3.84 -4.04 22.05
C PRO A 205 3.18 -4.28 20.68
N SER A 206 2.33 -3.33 20.28
CA SER A 206 1.74 -3.33 18.94
C SER A 206 2.82 -3.09 17.88
N VAL A 207 2.69 -3.79 16.75
CA VAL A 207 3.57 -3.65 15.59
C VAL A 207 2.74 -3.12 14.43
N HIS A 208 3.27 -2.13 13.70
CA HIS A 208 2.54 -1.42 12.65
C HIS A 208 3.15 -1.69 11.28
N CYS A 209 2.31 -1.88 10.27
CA CYS A 209 2.71 -1.91 8.86
C CYS A 209 1.77 -1.04 8.02
N LYS A 210 2.15 -0.76 6.77
CA LYS A 210 1.25 -0.09 5.83
C LYS A 210 0.02 -0.95 5.56
N SER A 211 -1.15 -0.33 5.39
CA SER A 211 -2.42 -1.03 5.13
C SER A 211 -2.38 -1.93 3.90
N ASP A 212 -1.77 -1.49 2.80
CA ASP A 212 -1.59 -2.28 1.57
C ASP A 212 -0.77 -3.57 1.79
N ASP A 213 0.20 -3.52 2.71
CA ASP A 213 1.09 -4.63 3.02
C ASP A 213 0.53 -5.54 4.13
N HIS A 214 -0.46 -5.08 4.89
CA HIS A 214 -1.00 -5.75 6.08
C HIS A 214 -1.36 -7.22 5.82
N PHE A 215 -2.08 -7.51 4.73
CA PHE A 215 -2.48 -8.87 4.41
C PHE A 215 -1.27 -9.80 4.17
N ARG A 216 -0.23 -9.30 3.50
CA ARG A 216 1.02 -10.04 3.24
C ARG A 216 1.79 -10.26 4.53
N VAL A 217 2.03 -9.20 5.31
CA VAL A 217 2.81 -9.26 6.56
C VAL A 217 2.13 -10.17 7.60
N ASN A 218 0.83 -10.00 7.83
CA ASN A 218 0.05 -10.82 8.78
C ASN A 218 0.05 -12.30 8.38
N TRP A 219 -0.10 -12.59 7.08
CA TRP A 219 -0.04 -13.98 6.58
C TRP A 219 1.36 -14.58 6.76
N CYS A 220 2.42 -13.86 6.39
CA CYS A 220 3.80 -14.32 6.53
C CYS A 220 4.17 -14.59 8.00
N LEU A 221 3.82 -13.70 8.94
CA LEU A 221 4.06 -13.92 10.37
C LEU A 221 3.37 -15.19 10.89
N LYS A 222 2.08 -15.38 10.54
CA LYS A 222 1.31 -16.56 10.94
C LYS A 222 1.84 -17.84 10.28
N TYR A 223 2.26 -17.77 9.02
CA TYR A 223 2.84 -18.91 8.31
C TYR A 223 4.17 -19.32 8.92
N MET A 224 5.12 -18.39 9.08
CA MET A 224 6.41 -18.68 9.70
C MET A 224 6.25 -19.27 11.11
N ALA A 225 5.35 -18.72 11.94
CA ALA A 225 5.09 -19.25 13.28
C ALA A 225 4.51 -20.67 13.24
N LYS A 226 3.57 -20.94 12.33
CA LYS A 226 3.00 -22.28 12.13
C LYS A 226 4.06 -23.30 11.72
N GLU A 227 4.91 -22.97 10.75
CA GLU A 227 5.95 -23.89 10.26
C GLU A 227 7.03 -24.18 11.33
N THR A 228 7.22 -23.27 12.30
CA THR A 228 8.15 -23.46 13.44
C THR A 228 7.47 -24.03 14.69
N GLY A 229 6.18 -24.39 14.63
CA GLY A 229 5.41 -24.85 15.80
C GLY A 229 5.24 -23.80 16.91
N SER A 230 5.45 -22.52 16.59
CA SER A 230 5.42 -21.39 17.52
C SER A 230 4.08 -20.64 17.45
N VAL A 231 3.73 -19.90 18.51
CA VAL A 231 2.55 -19.03 18.52
C VAL A 231 2.97 -17.60 18.16
N ASN A 232 2.34 -17.00 17.16
CA ASN A 232 2.56 -15.59 16.87
C ASN A 232 1.79 -14.72 17.88
N HIS A 233 2.53 -14.06 18.77
CA HIS A 233 1.98 -13.13 19.78
C HIS A 233 1.88 -11.67 19.29
N LEU A 234 2.40 -11.33 18.11
CA LEU A 234 2.42 -9.96 17.61
C LEU A 234 1.03 -9.52 17.12
N GLN A 235 0.53 -8.43 17.71
CA GLN A 235 -0.62 -7.71 17.19
C GLN A 235 -0.16 -6.76 16.07
N LEU A 236 -0.53 -7.08 14.83
CA LEU A 236 -0.27 -6.23 13.67
C LEU A 236 -1.40 -5.21 13.48
N LEU A 237 -1.05 -3.93 13.45
CA LEU A 237 -1.93 -2.79 13.23
C LEU A 237 -1.49 -2.00 11.98
N ASN A 238 -2.32 -1.05 11.55
CA ASN A 238 -1.97 -0.15 10.45
C ASN A 238 -1.13 1.03 10.94
N VAL A 239 -0.25 1.53 10.08
CA VAL A 239 0.49 2.79 10.31
C VAL A 239 -0.44 3.98 10.12
N GLU A 240 -1.34 3.91 9.15
CA GLU A 240 -2.29 4.97 8.80
C GLU A 240 -3.17 5.35 10.00
N ASP A 241 -3.67 4.34 10.72
CA ASP A 241 -4.51 4.55 11.91
C ASP A 241 -3.70 5.12 13.09
N LEU A 242 -2.43 4.71 13.27
CA LEU A 242 -1.53 5.31 14.25
C LEU A 242 -1.24 6.79 13.93
N VAL A 243 -0.98 7.13 12.67
CA VAL A 243 -0.74 8.52 12.27
C VAL A 243 -1.99 9.38 12.51
N VAL A 244 -3.17 8.86 12.18
CA VAL A 244 -4.46 9.51 12.51
C VAL A 244 -4.58 9.76 14.02
N GLU A 245 -4.22 8.78 14.86
CA GLU A 245 -4.26 8.90 16.32
C GLU A 245 -3.28 9.97 16.86
N LEU A 246 -2.05 10.02 16.35
CA LEU A 246 -1.06 11.03 16.74
C LEU A 246 -1.52 12.45 16.38
N TYR A 247 -2.04 12.65 15.16
CA TYR A 247 -2.63 13.93 14.76
C TYR A 247 -3.83 14.32 15.61
N TYR A 248 -4.73 13.37 15.88
CA TYR A 248 -5.91 13.61 16.70
C TYR A 248 -5.51 14.02 18.13
N LYS A 249 -4.52 13.35 18.74
CA LYS A 249 -4.01 13.68 20.07
C LYS A 249 -3.52 15.13 20.16
N LYS A 250 -2.75 15.63 19.18
CA LYS A 250 -2.18 16.99 19.22
C LYS A 250 -3.14 18.09 18.75
N LEU A 251 -3.93 17.84 17.70
CA LEU A 251 -4.79 18.86 17.07
C LEU A 251 -6.27 18.77 17.46
N GLN A 252 -6.68 17.72 18.19
CA GLN A 252 -8.08 17.42 18.53
C GLN A 252 -8.99 17.34 17.29
N LYS A 253 -8.41 16.99 16.14
CA LYS A 253 -9.06 16.92 14.83
C LYS A 253 -8.49 15.77 14.03
N GLU A 254 -9.36 14.92 13.50
CA GLU A 254 -8.96 13.80 12.67
C GLU A 254 -8.45 14.28 11.30
N PRO A 255 -7.25 13.90 10.86
CA PRO A 255 -6.80 14.14 9.49
C PRO A 255 -7.52 13.22 8.50
N SER A 256 -7.58 13.60 7.23
CA SER A 256 -8.11 12.72 6.19
C SER A 256 -7.21 11.49 6.01
N LYS A 257 -7.76 10.28 6.07
CA LYS A 257 -7.00 9.05 5.80
C LYS A 257 -6.30 9.06 4.44
N THR A 258 -6.92 9.62 3.40
CA THR A 258 -6.30 9.79 2.07
C THR A 258 -5.07 10.69 2.11
N TRP A 259 -5.06 11.73 2.94
CA TRP A 259 -3.90 12.60 3.12
C TRP A 259 -2.77 11.88 3.88
N VAL A 260 -3.12 11.05 4.87
CA VAL A 260 -2.16 10.19 5.58
C VAL A 260 -1.52 9.16 4.64
N CYS A 261 -2.31 8.48 3.81
CA CYS A 261 -1.79 7.58 2.76
C CYS A 261 -0.80 8.32 1.84
N ASN A 262 -1.20 9.47 1.29
CA ASN A 262 -0.34 10.26 0.40
C ASN A 262 0.99 10.71 1.04
N ILE A 263 1.04 10.89 2.36
CA ILE A 263 2.27 11.19 3.10
C ILE A 263 3.16 9.95 3.23
N LEU A 264 2.57 8.78 3.53
CA LEU A 264 3.30 7.52 3.64
C LEU A 264 3.76 6.98 2.28
N ASP A 265 3.09 7.38 1.19
CA ASP A 265 3.44 7.10 -0.20
C ASP A 265 4.50 8.04 -0.80
N ALA A 266 5.01 9.00 -0.02
CA ALA A 266 5.97 9.97 -0.51
C ALA A 266 7.35 9.33 -0.80
N SER A 267 7.73 9.26 -2.08
CA SER A 267 9.03 8.76 -2.56
C SER A 267 10.24 9.67 -2.24
N MET A 268 10.10 10.62 -1.32
CA MET A 268 11.10 11.66 -1.00
C MET A 268 12.47 11.08 -0.61
N TRP A 269 12.48 9.90 0.01
CA TRP A 269 13.69 9.25 0.51
C TRP A 269 14.01 7.92 -0.19
N ASP A 270 13.42 7.66 -1.36
CA ASP A 270 13.63 6.41 -2.12
C ASP A 270 15.07 6.20 -2.57
N TYR A 271 15.79 7.31 -2.82
CA TYR A 271 17.18 7.35 -3.28
C TYR A 271 18.12 7.97 -2.24
N SER A 272 17.66 8.15 -1.00
CA SER A 272 18.54 8.62 0.09
C SER A 272 19.46 7.49 0.53
N GLY A 273 20.75 7.79 0.63
CA GLY A 273 21.76 6.83 1.09
C GLY A 273 21.50 6.34 2.51
N ASN A 274 21.93 5.10 2.79
CA ASN A 274 21.84 4.44 4.11
C ASN A 274 20.39 4.19 4.60
N THR A 275 19.43 4.17 3.68
CA THR A 275 18.01 3.89 3.99
C THR A 275 17.64 2.42 3.81
N ARG A 276 18.31 1.68 2.92
CA ARG A 276 18.05 0.25 2.64
C ARG A 276 19.06 -0.63 3.37
N CYS A 277 18.88 -1.95 3.30
CA CYS A 277 19.89 -2.88 3.77
C CYS A 277 21.11 -2.88 2.83
N GLN A 278 22.26 -3.32 3.33
CA GLN A 278 23.54 -3.25 2.61
C GLN A 278 23.52 -3.88 1.22
N TRP A 279 22.74 -4.95 1.01
CA TRP A 279 22.63 -5.60 -0.30
C TRP A 279 21.77 -4.77 -1.28
N HIS A 280 20.61 -4.28 -0.87
CA HIS A 280 19.76 -3.41 -1.70
C HIS A 280 20.45 -2.08 -2.02
N GLU A 281 21.26 -1.55 -1.11
CA GLU A 281 22.09 -0.35 -1.32
C GLU A 281 23.16 -0.59 -2.40
N LYS A 282 23.89 -1.73 -2.33
CA LYS A 282 24.94 -2.11 -3.30
C LYS A 282 24.42 -2.41 -4.72
N ASN A 283 23.18 -2.89 -4.84
CA ASN A 283 22.59 -3.29 -6.12
C ASN A 283 21.64 -2.22 -6.71
N ASP A 284 21.55 -1.06 -6.05
CA ASP A 284 20.63 0.04 -6.35
C ASP A 284 19.16 -0.37 -6.55
N ILE A 285 18.61 -1.06 -5.55
CA ILE A 285 17.22 -1.54 -5.56
C ILE A 285 16.43 -0.79 -4.48
N VAL A 286 15.34 -0.13 -4.87
CA VAL A 286 14.53 0.73 -3.98
C VAL A 286 13.62 -0.08 -3.03
N PHE A 287 13.16 -1.26 -3.46
CA PHE A 287 12.23 -2.11 -2.72
C PHE A 287 12.98 -2.98 -1.70
N CYS A 288 13.10 -2.49 -0.46
CA CYS A 288 13.73 -3.18 0.66
C CYS A 288 12.82 -3.07 1.90
N ALA A 289 12.59 -4.16 2.62
CA ALA A 289 11.71 -4.22 3.77
C ALA A 289 12.13 -3.22 4.87
N LEU A 290 13.44 -3.16 5.17
CA LEU A 290 13.99 -2.19 6.11
C LEU A 290 13.75 -0.75 5.65
N ALA A 291 13.93 -0.46 4.35
CA ALA A 291 13.71 0.87 3.79
C ALA A 291 12.25 1.32 3.91
N THR A 292 11.28 0.43 3.69
CA THR A 292 9.85 0.73 3.92
C THR A 292 9.63 1.17 5.37
N CYS A 293 10.19 0.44 6.34
CA CYS A 293 10.08 0.78 7.76
C CYS A 293 10.73 2.13 8.09
N LYS A 294 11.95 2.40 7.61
CA LYS A 294 12.62 3.71 7.83
C LYS A 294 11.82 4.86 7.21
N LYS A 295 11.31 4.69 5.98
CA LYS A 295 10.50 5.71 5.30
C LYS A 295 9.25 6.07 6.09
N ILE A 296 8.56 5.10 6.70
CA ILE A 296 7.43 5.37 7.61
C ILE A 296 7.87 6.30 8.76
N ALA A 297 8.97 5.99 9.44
CA ALA A 297 9.51 6.83 10.51
C ALA A 297 9.91 8.25 10.03
N TYR A 298 10.46 8.36 8.82
CA TYR A 298 10.81 9.65 8.21
C TYR A 298 9.57 10.48 7.83
N CYS A 299 8.54 9.85 7.24
CA CYS A 299 7.25 10.48 6.97
C CYS A 299 6.63 11.06 8.25
N ILE A 300 6.59 10.26 9.32
CA ILE A 300 6.03 10.65 10.62
C ILE A 300 6.84 11.79 11.23
N SER A 301 8.16 11.67 11.28
CA SER A 301 9.06 12.70 11.82
C SER A 301 8.92 14.03 11.07
N ASN A 302 8.99 14.00 9.73
CA ASN A 302 8.86 15.19 8.89
C ASN A 302 7.52 15.91 9.07
N SER A 303 6.44 15.14 9.29
CA SER A 303 5.08 15.68 9.34
C SER A 303 4.64 16.13 10.75
N LEU A 304 5.24 15.57 11.81
CA LEU A 304 4.88 15.87 13.21
C LEU A 304 5.92 16.71 13.98
N ALA A 305 7.19 16.77 13.57
CA ALA A 305 8.23 17.43 14.36
C ALA A 305 7.93 18.89 14.70
N ASN A 306 7.44 19.69 13.73
CA ASN A 306 7.05 21.08 13.97
C ASN A 306 5.84 21.22 14.91
N MET A 307 4.97 20.21 14.99
CA MET A 307 3.75 20.27 15.82
C MET A 307 4.02 19.88 17.27
N TYR A 308 5.00 18.99 17.47
CA TYR A 308 5.44 18.50 18.78
C TYR A 308 6.74 19.15 19.27
N GLU A 309 7.25 20.16 18.55
CA GLU A 309 8.48 20.91 18.86
C GLU A 309 9.74 20.03 18.98
N ILE A 310 9.76 18.92 18.23
CA ILE A 310 10.86 17.94 18.21
C ILE A 310 12.02 18.48 17.36
N GLN A 311 13.25 18.41 17.90
CA GLN A 311 14.46 18.68 17.12
C GLN A 311 14.81 17.48 16.23
N LEU A 312 14.68 17.66 14.92
CA LEU A 312 15.00 16.64 13.92
C LEU A 312 16.50 16.30 13.93
N THR A 313 16.82 15.04 14.18
CA THR A 313 18.18 14.47 14.15
C THR A 313 18.40 13.56 12.94
N ALA A 314 19.62 13.03 12.77
CA ALA A 314 19.92 12.00 11.77
C ALA A 314 19.13 10.69 11.94
N SER A 315 18.54 10.46 13.12
CA SER A 315 17.62 9.34 13.38
C SER A 315 16.18 9.64 12.97
N HIS A 316 15.82 10.91 12.79
CA HIS A 316 14.48 11.36 12.40
C HIS A 316 14.33 11.53 10.89
N LEU A 317 15.41 11.93 10.21
CA LEU A 317 15.49 12.08 8.75
C LEU A 317 16.85 11.59 8.27
N PRO A 318 16.95 10.98 7.07
CA PRO A 318 18.23 10.58 6.53
C PRO A 318 19.13 11.81 6.34
N LEU A 319 20.43 11.63 6.59
CA LEU A 319 21.42 12.69 6.40
C LEU A 319 21.35 13.22 4.97
N THR A 320 20.88 14.45 4.81
CA THR A 320 20.97 15.15 3.52
C THR A 320 22.45 15.28 3.17
N GLU A 321 22.83 14.89 1.94
CA GLU A 321 24.18 15.10 1.42
C GLU A 321 24.46 16.60 1.22
N LYS A 322 24.76 17.30 2.32
CA LYS A 322 25.15 18.72 2.36
C LYS A 322 26.56 18.93 1.80
N ASN A 323 26.87 18.31 0.66
CA ASN A 323 28.08 18.53 -0.12
C ASN A 323 27.97 18.20 -1.63
N CYS A 324 26.79 17.87 -2.17
CA CYS A 324 26.60 17.93 -3.63
C CYS A 324 26.04 19.31 -4.02
N LYS A 325 26.87 20.16 -4.63
CA LYS A 325 26.46 21.49 -5.16
C LYS A 325 25.66 21.37 -6.47
N SER A 326 24.61 20.55 -6.49
CA SER A 326 23.67 20.46 -7.61
C SER A 326 22.27 20.82 -7.11
N ILE A 327 21.83 22.06 -7.37
CA ILE A 327 20.43 22.47 -7.17
C ILE A 327 19.58 21.82 -8.27
N THR A 328 19.24 20.54 -8.09
CA THR A 328 18.21 19.87 -8.89
C THR A 328 16.86 20.07 -8.20
N ASN A 329 16.08 21.01 -8.73
CA ASN A 329 14.70 21.24 -8.30
C ASN A 329 13.90 19.91 -8.30
N PRO A 330 13.03 19.64 -7.31
CA PRO A 330 12.13 18.50 -7.31
C PRO A 330 10.97 18.74 -8.28
N LYS A 331 11.27 18.80 -9.58
CA LYS A 331 10.30 18.78 -10.66
C LYS A 331 10.48 17.50 -11.46
N MET A 332 9.64 16.52 -11.12
CA MET A 332 9.10 15.56 -12.08
C MET A 332 10.15 14.73 -12.84
N ILE A 333 10.68 13.69 -12.20
CA ILE A 333 11.22 12.55 -12.95
C ILE A 333 10.04 11.86 -13.63
N VAL A 334 9.76 12.28 -14.87
CA VAL A 334 8.88 11.54 -15.77
C VAL A 334 9.63 10.26 -16.12
N LEU A 335 9.18 9.12 -15.57
CA LEU A 335 9.62 7.82 -16.06
C LEU A 335 9.16 7.70 -17.51
N ASP A 336 10.12 7.66 -18.43
CA ASP A 336 9.86 7.58 -19.87
C ASP A 336 9.27 6.21 -20.24
N ALA A 337 7.94 6.13 -20.23
CA ALA A 337 7.18 4.97 -20.69
C ALA A 337 7.29 4.75 -22.22
N GLY A 338 7.95 5.65 -22.96
CA GLY A 338 8.06 5.61 -24.43
C GLY A 338 8.91 4.47 -24.99
N ARG A 339 9.77 3.82 -24.19
CA ARG A 339 10.64 2.73 -24.68
C ARG A 339 9.92 1.43 -25.06
N PHE A 340 8.63 1.28 -24.77
CA PHE A 340 7.83 0.11 -25.17
C PHE A 340 6.90 0.34 -26.37
N GLN A 341 7.00 1.46 -27.09
CA GLN A 341 6.23 1.72 -28.32
C GLN A 341 7.06 2.26 -29.50
N LYS A 342 8.11 1.54 -29.90
CA LYS A 342 8.66 1.63 -31.26
C LYS A 342 8.80 0.25 -31.89
N GLY A 343 7.75 -0.15 -32.61
CA GLY A 343 7.64 -1.41 -33.35
C GLY A 343 6.51 -1.36 -34.38
N LYS A 344 6.30 -0.21 -35.01
CA LYS A 344 5.35 -0.07 -36.12
C LYS A 344 6.13 0.09 -37.42
N VAL A 345 6.28 -1.05 -38.09
CA VAL A 345 5.98 -1.24 -39.52
C VAL A 345 6.31 -0.05 -40.42
N GLU A 346 7.48 -0.10 -41.04
CA GLU A 346 7.63 0.32 -42.43
C GLU A 346 7.34 -0.89 -43.32
N SER A 347 6.38 -0.73 -44.23
CA SER A 347 5.96 -1.78 -45.16
C SER A 347 6.66 -1.58 -46.50
N THR A 348 7.64 -2.40 -46.81
CA THR A 348 8.14 -2.60 -48.19
C THR A 348 8.34 -4.08 -48.50
N GLY A 349 7.53 -4.58 -49.43
CA GLY A 349 7.84 -5.65 -50.37
C GLY A 349 8.28 -7.03 -49.85
N ASN A 350 7.35 -7.99 -49.94
CA ASN A 350 7.59 -9.43 -50.10
C ASN A 350 8.23 -10.18 -48.89
N ASP A 351 8.08 -11.49 -48.73
CA ASP A 351 7.35 -12.47 -49.56
C ASP A 351 6.53 -13.46 -48.71
N SER A 352 5.64 -14.16 -49.40
CA SER A 352 4.80 -15.25 -48.93
C SER A 352 5.57 -16.38 -48.22
N TYR A 353 5.04 -16.88 -47.08
CA TYR A 353 5.12 -18.30 -46.69
C TYR A 353 4.14 -18.61 -45.52
N PHE A 354 3.48 -19.78 -45.59
CA PHE A 354 2.61 -20.38 -44.56
C PHE A 354 1.32 -19.66 -44.13
N ARG A 355 0.32 -19.66 -45.01
CA ARG A 355 -1.04 -20.08 -44.62
C ARG A 355 -1.87 -20.57 -45.82
N SER A 356 -2.00 -21.88 -45.95
CA SER A 356 -3.21 -22.61 -46.36
C SER A 356 -2.84 -24.06 -46.64
N LEU A 357 -3.54 -25.00 -45.99
CA LEU A 357 -4.01 -26.26 -46.59
C LEU A 357 -4.82 -27.01 -45.53
N ASN A 358 -6.13 -26.87 -45.62
CA ASN A 358 -7.11 -27.81 -45.09
C ASN A 358 -8.15 -28.01 -46.19
N LYS A 359 -8.08 -29.14 -46.90
CA LYS A 359 -9.19 -29.86 -47.56
C LYS A 359 -8.68 -31.05 -48.37
N ASP A 360 -8.90 -32.24 -47.81
CA ASP A 360 -9.58 -33.40 -48.40
C ASP A 360 -9.39 -33.68 -49.91
N HIS A 361 -8.78 -34.84 -50.24
CA HIS A 361 -9.57 -36.03 -50.59
C HIS A 361 -8.74 -37.32 -50.71
N ASP A 362 -9.46 -38.45 -50.71
CA ASP A 362 -9.05 -39.85 -50.65
C ASP A 362 -8.25 -40.38 -51.86
N ALA A 363 -7.40 -41.42 -51.65
CA ALA A 363 -7.61 -42.78 -52.21
C ALA A 363 -6.36 -43.71 -52.16
N THR A 364 -6.30 -44.60 -51.16
CA THR A 364 -5.97 -46.06 -51.25
C THR A 364 -4.57 -46.53 -51.81
N PRO A 365 -4.17 -47.84 -51.73
CA PRO A 365 -2.88 -48.19 -51.10
C PRO A 365 -1.97 -49.15 -51.92
N CYS A 366 -1.07 -49.87 -51.21
CA CYS A 366 -0.03 -50.86 -51.64
C CYS A 366 1.39 -50.28 -51.79
N SER A 367 2.49 -51.00 -51.46
CA SER A 367 2.63 -52.38 -50.93
C SER A 367 3.91 -52.57 -50.09
N VAL A 368 3.90 -53.63 -49.27
CA VAL A 368 5.00 -54.21 -48.46
C VAL A 368 6.19 -54.69 -49.31
N ILE A 369 7.42 -54.62 -48.74
CA ILE A 369 8.69 -55.40 -48.98
C ILE A 369 9.86 -54.55 -48.44
N CYS A 370 10.83 -54.99 -47.61
CA CYS A 370 11.09 -56.19 -46.79
C CYS A 370 11.07 -55.77 -45.27
N GLU A 371 11.48 -56.54 -44.24
CA GLU A 371 12.00 -57.93 -44.07
C GLU A 371 11.07 -58.75 -43.15
#